data_AF-A0A8S8YNC7-F1
#
_entry.id   AF-A0A8S8YNC7-F1
#
_cell.length_a   1.000
_cell.length_b   1.000
_cell.length_c   1.000
_cell.angle_alpha   90.00
_cell.angle_beta   90.00
_cell.angle_gamma   90.00
#
_symmetry.space_group_name_H-M   'P 1'
#
loop_
_entity.id
_entity.type
_entity.pdbx_description
1 polymer ?
#
loop_
_entity_poly.entity_id
_entity_poly.type
_entity_poly.pdbx_seq_one_letter_code
_entity_poly.pdbx_strand_id
1 'polypeptide(L)' 'MLITECGTADRVLAETEDNLNLMGACVMCRHMKKTQLEDILQALMDPTNDQIVDIPEDTIRRASRGLDEMFRLAE' A
#
# COMPACT_ATOMS: atom_id res chain seq x y z
N MET A 1 -21.65 1.98 -1.81
CA MET A 1 -20.90 2.25 -3.06
C MET A 1 -19.54 2.79 -2.66
N LEU A 2 -18.48 2.02 -2.91
CA LEU A 2 -17.10 2.42 -2.63
C LEU A 2 -16.53 3.07 -3.88
N ILE A 3 -16.13 4.35 -3.78
CA ILE A 3 -15.45 5.07 -4.86
C ILE A 3 -13.99 5.24 -4.45
N THR A 4 -13.23 4.15 -4.58
CA THR A 4 -11.80 4.06 -4.23
C THR A 4 -11.15 2.96 -5.08
N GLU A 5 -9.87 2.70 -4.89
CA GLU A 5 -9.13 1.65 -5.60
C GLU A 5 -9.79 0.28 -5.38
N CYS A 6 -9.87 -0.52 -6.44
CA CYS A 6 -10.65 -1.77 -6.47
C CYS A 6 -10.16 -2.84 -5.47
N GLY A 7 -8.86 -2.90 -5.17
CA GLY A 7 -8.30 -3.77 -4.15
C GLY A 7 -8.81 -3.45 -2.74
N THR A 8 -9.27 -2.22 -2.49
CA THR A 8 -9.97 -1.89 -1.24
C THR A 8 -11.35 -2.54 -1.17
N ALA A 9 -12.09 -2.62 -2.28
CA ALA A 9 -13.38 -3.31 -2.30
C ALA A 9 -13.19 -4.83 -2.11
N ASP A 10 -12.19 -5.43 -2.76
CA ASP A 10 -11.83 -6.84 -2.59
C ASP A 10 -11.48 -7.16 -1.12
N ARG A 11 -10.73 -6.26 -0.48
CA ARG A 11 -10.36 -6.36 0.95
C ARG A 11 -11.58 -6.34 1.85
N VAL A 12 -12.52 -5.42 1.65
CA VAL A 12 -13.77 -5.33 2.44
C VAL A 12 -14.61 -6.59 2.28
N LEU A 13 -14.73 -7.12 1.06
CA LEU A 13 -15.45 -8.38 0.81
C LEU A 13 -14.79 -9.58 1.48
N ALA A 14 -13.45 -9.61 1.55
CA ALA A 14 -12.71 -10.69 2.18
C ALA A 14 -12.77 -10.65 3.72
N GLU A 15 -12.88 -9.47 4.32
CA GLU A 15 -12.84 -9.27 5.77
C GLU A 15 -14.22 -9.19 6.42
N THR A 16 -15.29 -9.05 5.63
CA THR A 16 -16.67 -8.96 6.14
C THR A 16 -17.36 -10.33 6.13
N GLU A 17 -18.02 -10.70 7.22
CA GLU A 17 -18.84 -11.93 7.32
C GLU A 17 -20.24 -11.76 6.68
N ASP A 18 -20.68 -10.51 6.52
CA ASP A 18 -21.95 -10.15 5.86
C ASP A 18 -21.84 -10.16 4.33
N ASN A 19 -22.90 -10.63 3.66
CA ASN A 19 -23.02 -10.55 2.21
C ASN A 19 -23.31 -9.12 1.75
N LEU A 20 -22.27 -8.30 1.62
CA LEU A 20 -22.35 -6.93 1.10
C LEU A 20 -22.42 -6.93 -0.44
N ASN A 21 -23.48 -6.32 -0.99
CA ASN A 21 -23.57 -6.08 -2.43
C ASN A 21 -22.81 -4.79 -2.80
N LEU A 22 -21.48 -4.88 -2.91
CA LEU A 22 -20.61 -3.76 -3.24
C LEU A 22 -20.51 -3.58 -4.76
N MET A 23 -21.13 -2.52 -5.28
CA MET A 23 -20.83 -2.01 -6.62
C MET A 23 -19.63 -1.05 -6.53
N GLY A 24 -18.46 -1.51 -6.98
CA GLY A 24 -17.25 -0.69 -7.06
C GLY A 24 -17.11 -0.02 -8.43
N ALA A 25 -16.76 1.27 -8.45
CA ALA A 25 -16.18 1.86 -9.64
C ALA A 25 -14.76 1.29 -9.77
N CYS A 26 -14.53 0.39 -10.71
CA CYS A 26 -13.21 -0.24 -10.85
C CYS A 26 -12.19 0.79 -11.37
N VAL A 27 -11.47 1.43 -10.44
CA VAL A 27 -10.30 2.25 -10.75
C VAL A 27 -9.07 1.47 -10.31
N MET A 28 -8.40 0.87 -11.30
CA MET A 28 -7.17 0.12 -11.10
C MET A 28 -5.96 1.07 -11.07
N CYS A 29 -5.20 1.06 -9.97
CA CYS A 29 -3.90 1.73 -9.95
C CYS A 29 -2.84 0.86 -10.64
N ARG A 30 -2.40 1.27 -11.84
CA ARG A 30 -1.38 0.54 -12.62
C ARG A 30 -0.05 0.36 -11.89
N HIS A 31 0.28 1.23 -10.94
CA HIS A 31 1.51 1.13 -10.17
C HIS A 31 1.43 0.07 -9.06
N MET A 32 0.28 -0.03 -8.37
CA MET A 32 0.09 -1.03 -7.32
C MET A 32 0.09 -2.47 -7.87
N LYS A 33 -0.45 -2.69 -9.07
CA LYS A 33 -0.50 -4.02 -9.69
C LYS A 33 0.79 -4.46 -10.38
N LYS A 34 1.86 -3.66 -10.29
CA LYS A 34 3.19 -4.12 -10.75
C LYS A 34 3.80 -5.17 -9.84
N THR A 35 3.35 -5.25 -8.58
CA THR A 35 3.87 -6.21 -7.60
C THR A 35 3.09 -7.52 -7.70
N GLN A 36 3.65 -8.54 -8.34
CA GLN A 36 3.09 -9.88 -8.43
C GLN A 36 3.71 -10.82 -7.38
N LEU A 37 3.13 -12.02 -7.20
CA LEU A 37 3.59 -12.96 -6.18
C LEU A 37 5.02 -13.45 -6.45
N GLU A 38 5.35 -13.69 -7.71
CA GLU A 38 6.68 -14.04 -8.19
C GLU A 38 7.72 -12.95 -7.89
N ASP A 39 7.35 -11.67 -8.04
CA ASP A 39 8.23 -10.54 -7.73
C ASP A 39 8.51 -10.46 -6.22
N ILE A 40 7.49 -10.71 -5.40
CA ILE A 40 7.63 -10.76 -3.93
C ILE A 40 8.54 -11.91 -3.52
N LEU A 41 8.33 -13.11 -4.08
CA LEU A 41 9.17 -14.27 -3.78
C LEU A 41 10.63 -14.00 -4.16
N GLN A 42 10.89 -13.42 -5.33
CA GLN A 42 12.24 -13.06 -5.76
C GLN A 42 12.88 -12.05 -4.80
N ALA A 43 12.17 -10.98 -4.43
CA ALA A 43 12.69 -9.98 -3.50
C ALA A 43 13.03 -10.55 -2.10
N LEU A 44 12.30 -11.58 -1.65
CA LEU A 44 12.57 -12.27 -0.39
C LEU A 44 13.77 -13.22 -0.46
N MET A 45 14.02 -13.84 -1.61
CA MET A 45 15.08 -14.83 -1.79
C MET A 45 16.44 -14.20 -2.10
N ASP A 46 16.47 -13.22 -3.00
CA ASP A 46 17.69 -12.58 -3.51
C ASP A 46 17.34 -11.19 -4.05
N PRO A 47 17.23 -10.17 -3.18
CA PRO A 47 16.80 -8.84 -3.59
C PRO A 47 17.82 -8.18 -4.52
N THR A 48 17.33 -7.55 -5.59
CA THR A 48 18.18 -6.75 -6.47
C THR A 48 18.50 -5.40 -5.82
N ASN A 49 19.60 -4.75 -6.24
CA ASN A 49 20.01 -3.46 -5.67
C ASN A 49 18.93 -2.37 -5.81
N ASP A 50 18.11 -2.40 -6.86
CA ASP A 50 17.01 -1.47 -7.07
C ASP A 50 15.78 -1.74 -6.19
N GLN A 51 15.69 -2.92 -5.57
CA GLN A 51 14.66 -3.26 -4.58
C GLN A 51 15.04 -2.81 -3.17
N ILE A 52 16.31 -2.45 -2.93
CA ILE A 52 16.77 -1.90 -1.67
C ILE A 52 16.45 -0.40 -1.64
N VAL A 53 15.53 -0.03 -0.74
CA VAL A 53 15.13 1.37 -0.56
C VAL A 53 16.20 2.09 0.27
N ASP A 54 17.15 2.72 -0.39
CA ASP A 54 18.15 3.60 0.22
C ASP A 54 17.71 5.07 0.13
N ILE A 55 17.70 5.76 1.27
CA ILE A 55 17.25 7.15 1.40
C ILE A 55 18.31 7.93 2.17
N PRO A 56 18.73 9.12 1.71
CA PRO A 56 19.71 9.94 2.43
C PRO A 56 19.22 10.31 3.84
N GLU A 57 20.14 10.26 4.81
CA GLU A 57 19.86 10.54 6.23
C GLU A 57 19.18 11.89 6.47
N ASP A 58 19.58 12.95 5.74
CA ASP A 58 18.93 14.26 5.87
C ASP A 58 17.46 14.23 5.45
N THR A 59 17.14 13.48 4.39
CA THR A 59 15.76 13.29 3.93
C THR A 59 14.94 12.53 4.97
N ILE A 60 15.49 11.45 5.52
CA ILE A 60 14.86 10.67 6.60
C ILE A 60 14.53 11.59 7.77
N ARG A 61 15.54 12.31 8.30
CA ARG A 61 15.38 13.20 9.45
C ARG A 61 14.30 14.27 9.24
N ARG A 62 14.24 14.86 8.04
CA ARG A 62 13.25 15.90 7.71
C ARG A 62 11.85 15.33 7.53
N ALA A 63 11.72 14.16 6.89
CA ALA A 63 10.44 13.49 6.69
C ALA A 63 9.84 12.96 8.00
N SER A 64 10.67 12.36 8.86
CA SER A 64 10.25 11.84 10.17
C SER A 64 9.55 12.89 11.01
N ARG A 65 10.08 14.12 11.07
CA ARG A 65 9.43 15.22 11.82
C ARG A 65 7.99 15.48 11.39
N GLY A 66 7.69 15.36 10.09
CA GLY A 66 6.33 15.55 9.58
C GLY A 66 5.41 14.38 9.95
N LEU A 67 5.92 13.16 9.87
CA LEU A 67 5.19 11.96 10.27
C LEU A 67 4.91 11.93 11.79
N ASP A 68 5.91 12.30 12.61
CA ASP A 68 5.78 12.35 14.06
C ASP A 68 4.69 13.34 14.50
N GLU A 69 4.63 14.53 13.89
CA GLU A 69 3.57 15.50 14.14
C GLU A 69 2.20 15.02 13.64
N MET A 70 2.14 14.35 12.49
CA MET A 70 0.89 13.75 11.98
C MET A 70 0.32 12.75 13.00
N PHE A 71 1.16 11.86 13.55
CA PHE A 71 0.72 10.90 14.56
C PHE A 71 0.31 11.59 15.86
N ARG A 72 1.09 12.58 16.34
CA ARG A 72 0.77 13.36 17.55
C ARG A 72 -0.59 14.08 17.47
N LEU A 73 -1.00 14.50 16.28
CA LEU A 73 -2.26 15.22 16.05
C LEU A 73 -3.46 14.29 15.80
N ALA A 74 -3.22 13.00 15.53
CA ALA A 74 -4.26 12.02 15.24
C ALA A 74 -4.72 11.24 16.50
N GLU A 75 -4.00 11.36 17.62
CA GLU A 75 -4.49 11.00 18.97
C GLU A 75 -5.49 12.01 19.51
#